data_AF-A0A496UV40-F1
#
_entry.id   AF-A0A496UV40-F1
#
_cell.length_a   1.000
_cell.length_b   1.000
_cell.length_c   1.000
_cell.angle_alpha   90.00
_cell.angle_beta   90.00
_cell.angle_gamma   90.00
#
_symmetry.space_group_name_H-M   'P 1'
#
loop_
_entity.id
_entity.type
_entity.pdbx_description
1 polymer ?
#
loop_
_entity_poly.entity_id
_entity_poly.type
_entity_poly.pdbx_seq_one_letter_code
_entity_poly.pdbx_strand_id
1 'polypeptide(L)'
;SRFFIDLPLAIAGKSVGGPAKVAVIASGFFGSVSGSAIANTVSTGAFTIPMMKRAGFRPHVAGAIEPAASIGGMFMPPIMGAGGFLMAEMTEIPYVQIMKMAIFPALMYFLSVFVMIHFEAKRHGLYGVDDPDAPTAWQILRKEWFLAAPLVIIIVMMLMGRSAGFSAVVATASCVVVSWFTPDNRMGWRQVRDAMIEGGRNTLIIGATVGVIGIIVGTISLSGIGLKFSDIIISLSGGFLPVAILLIGIASLVLGMGVPVTAAYLITAVLTVGSVSRMIAMHHFGVPLSDMEIDRQLVQYVPWVMISSHMIVYWFSQDSNITPPVCVAAYAGAAIAGSDPWKTGWTSFKFAKFLYIGPFLFAYSQAFLLHGDILAIAMTWVTIALATVAFGSLTMGYLACGMNIVEWVIMAVATVILFFPGLVHAAGIAVPDLVIDVVGIALWGVVFAMQKARIRRDPTLTLPVHEQRKLQQTGA
;
A
#
# COMPACT_ATOMS: atom_id res chain seq x y z
N SER A 1 -5.60 -12.15 -16.69
CA SER A 1 -4.91 -12.75 -17.85
C SER A 1 -3.72 -13.55 -17.35
N ARG A 2 -3.29 -14.59 -18.08
CA ARG A 2 -2.11 -15.39 -17.71
C ARG A 2 -0.85 -14.53 -17.56
N PHE A 3 -0.64 -13.55 -18.44
CA PHE A 3 0.45 -12.57 -18.34
C PHE A 3 0.67 -11.94 -16.95
N PHE A 4 -0.41 -11.48 -16.30
CA PHE A 4 -0.30 -10.82 -14.98
C PHE A 4 0.02 -11.79 -13.83
N ILE A 5 0.03 -13.10 -14.09
CA ILE A 5 0.42 -14.14 -13.13
C ILE A 5 1.78 -14.73 -13.55
N ASP A 6 1.97 -15.02 -14.84
CA ASP A 6 3.14 -15.68 -15.39
C ASP A 6 4.39 -14.79 -15.33
N LEU A 7 4.27 -13.50 -15.63
CA LEU A 7 5.40 -12.57 -15.54
C LEU A 7 5.90 -12.44 -14.08
N PRO A 8 5.03 -12.18 -13.09
CA PRO A 8 5.41 -12.24 -11.68
C PRO A 8 6.05 -13.58 -11.28
N LEU A 9 5.50 -14.71 -11.75
CA LEU A 9 6.04 -16.04 -11.48
C LEU A 9 7.49 -16.18 -11.96
N ALA A 10 7.80 -15.70 -13.15
CA ALA A 10 9.15 -15.73 -13.69
C ALA A 10 10.12 -14.76 -12.99
N ILE A 11 9.63 -13.62 -12.48
CA ILE A 11 10.45 -12.63 -11.77
C ILE A 11 10.80 -13.10 -10.34
N ALA A 12 9.79 -13.56 -9.60
CA ALA A 12 9.92 -13.76 -8.15
C ALA A 12 9.76 -15.21 -7.69
N GLY A 13 9.23 -16.11 -8.54
CA GLY A 13 8.84 -17.46 -8.16
C GLY A 13 9.98 -18.33 -7.60
N LYS A 14 11.21 -18.12 -8.07
CA LYS A 14 12.42 -18.82 -7.59
C LYS A 14 12.98 -18.28 -6.28
N SER A 15 12.59 -17.07 -5.88
CA SER A 15 13.14 -16.42 -4.68
C SER A 15 12.58 -17.04 -3.39
N VAL A 16 13.22 -16.78 -2.25
CA VAL A 16 12.69 -17.16 -0.92
C VAL A 16 11.31 -16.55 -0.72
N GLY A 17 10.31 -17.38 -0.44
CA GLY A 17 8.90 -16.99 -0.39
C GLY A 17 8.29 -16.67 -1.78
N GLY A 18 8.85 -17.21 -2.85
CA GLY A 18 8.55 -16.84 -4.23
C GLY A 18 7.05 -16.77 -4.56
N PRO A 19 6.26 -17.84 -4.35
CA PRO A 19 4.81 -17.82 -4.60
C PRO A 19 4.04 -16.69 -3.91
N ALA A 20 4.47 -16.29 -2.71
CA ALA A 20 3.86 -15.17 -1.99
C ALA A 20 4.31 -13.80 -2.55
N LYS A 21 5.55 -13.69 -3.04
CA LYS A 21 6.02 -12.48 -3.73
C LYS A 21 5.40 -12.31 -5.11
N VAL A 22 5.11 -13.43 -5.79
CA VAL A 22 4.32 -13.46 -7.03
C VAL A 22 2.95 -12.85 -6.78
N ALA A 23 2.28 -13.21 -5.67
CA ALA A 23 1.03 -12.58 -5.25
C ALA A 23 1.17 -11.05 -5.14
N VAL A 24 2.18 -10.55 -4.43
CA VAL A 24 2.43 -9.11 -4.28
C VAL A 24 2.49 -8.36 -5.62
N ILE A 25 3.27 -8.89 -6.57
CA ILE A 25 3.46 -8.25 -7.88
C ILE A 25 2.18 -8.39 -8.73
N ALA A 26 1.58 -9.59 -8.75
CA ALA A 26 0.35 -9.86 -9.53
C ALA A 26 -0.83 -9.00 -9.03
N SER A 27 -1.05 -8.95 -7.72
CA SER A 27 -2.09 -8.11 -7.10
C SER A 27 -1.78 -6.62 -7.30
N GLY A 28 -0.51 -6.21 -7.40
CA GLY A 28 -0.13 -4.85 -7.75
C GLY A 28 -0.58 -4.47 -9.16
N PHE A 29 -0.25 -5.30 -10.16
CA PHE A 29 -0.69 -5.06 -11.54
C PHE A 29 -2.22 -5.13 -11.68
N PHE A 30 -2.84 -6.20 -11.20
CA PHE A 30 -4.30 -6.37 -11.33
C PHE A 30 -5.07 -5.35 -10.49
N GLY A 31 -4.57 -5.04 -9.30
CA GLY A 31 -5.16 -4.07 -8.39
C GLY A 31 -5.10 -2.63 -8.93
N SER A 32 -3.99 -2.27 -9.57
CA SER A 32 -3.82 -0.96 -10.22
C SER A 32 -4.85 -0.69 -11.32
N VAL A 33 -5.52 -1.73 -11.82
CA VAL A 33 -6.59 -1.65 -12.83
C VAL A 33 -7.98 -1.83 -12.20
N SER A 34 -8.15 -2.85 -11.36
CA SER A 34 -9.46 -3.20 -10.81
C SER A 34 -9.94 -2.24 -9.73
N GLY A 35 -9.04 -1.59 -8.99
CA GLY A 35 -9.40 -0.62 -7.97
C GLY A 35 -10.29 -1.18 -6.85
N SER A 36 -10.22 -2.49 -6.58
CA SER A 36 -10.99 -3.17 -5.53
C SER A 36 -10.17 -4.26 -4.87
N ALA A 37 -9.85 -4.09 -3.58
CA ALA A 37 -9.07 -5.05 -2.80
C ALA A 37 -9.78 -6.41 -2.67
N ILE A 38 -11.11 -6.42 -2.53
CA ILE A 38 -11.90 -7.66 -2.44
C ILE A 38 -11.91 -8.35 -3.81
N ALA A 39 -12.19 -7.62 -4.89
CA ALA A 39 -12.22 -8.19 -6.25
C ALA A 39 -10.85 -8.76 -6.64
N ASN A 40 -9.77 -8.07 -6.29
CA ASN A 40 -8.40 -8.54 -6.46
C ASN A 40 -8.18 -9.83 -5.66
N THR A 41 -8.47 -9.83 -4.36
CA THR A 41 -8.33 -11.01 -3.50
C THR A 41 -9.09 -12.23 -4.03
N VAL A 42 -10.30 -12.08 -4.55
CA VAL A 42 -11.08 -13.22 -5.08
C VAL A 42 -10.62 -13.67 -6.46
N SER A 43 -9.97 -12.80 -7.24
CA SER A 43 -9.53 -13.11 -8.60
C SER A 43 -8.09 -13.64 -8.64
N THR A 44 -7.11 -12.86 -8.20
CA THR A 44 -5.71 -13.30 -8.12
C THR A 44 -5.54 -14.37 -7.04
N GLY A 45 -6.22 -14.21 -5.91
CA GLY A 45 -6.20 -15.16 -4.80
C GLY A 45 -6.68 -16.56 -5.13
N ALA A 46 -7.58 -16.72 -6.10
CA ALA A 46 -8.03 -18.04 -6.57
C ALA A 46 -6.85 -18.89 -7.10
N PHE A 47 -5.78 -18.26 -7.56
CA PHE A 47 -4.58 -18.92 -8.07
C PHE A 47 -3.40 -18.84 -7.10
N THR A 48 -3.15 -17.67 -6.52
CA THR A 48 -1.98 -17.41 -5.67
C THR A 48 -2.10 -18.07 -4.30
N ILE A 49 -3.28 -18.11 -3.68
CA ILE A 49 -3.49 -18.73 -2.35
C ILE A 49 -3.24 -20.24 -2.41
N PRO A 50 -3.82 -21.02 -3.35
CA PRO A 50 -3.45 -22.43 -3.50
C PRO A 50 -1.97 -22.64 -3.82
N MET A 51 -1.35 -21.76 -4.62
CA MET A 51 0.08 -21.84 -4.94
C MET A 51 0.95 -21.65 -3.69
N MET A 52 0.66 -20.64 -2.86
CA MET A 52 1.33 -20.41 -1.58
C MET A 52 1.18 -21.61 -0.64
N LYS A 53 -0.02 -22.18 -0.54
CA LYS A 53 -0.27 -23.38 0.27
C LYS A 53 0.55 -24.58 -0.21
N ARG A 54 0.62 -24.83 -1.52
CA ARG A 54 1.46 -25.92 -2.09
C ARG A 54 2.95 -25.72 -1.79
N ALA A 55 3.41 -24.47 -1.72
CA ALA A 55 4.77 -24.13 -1.34
C ALA A 55 5.07 -24.21 0.16
N GLY A 56 4.08 -24.58 0.99
CA GLY A 56 4.25 -24.81 2.42
C GLY A 56 3.82 -23.64 3.33
N PHE A 57 3.28 -22.54 2.78
CA PHE A 57 2.69 -21.50 3.61
C PHE A 57 1.47 -22.07 4.37
N ARG A 58 1.35 -21.70 5.65
CA ARG A 58 0.16 -22.05 6.44
C ARG A 58 -1.09 -21.43 5.81
N PRO A 59 -2.25 -22.10 5.84
CA PRO A 59 -3.47 -21.59 5.21
C PRO A 59 -3.82 -20.16 5.60
N HIS A 60 -3.81 -19.82 6.90
CA HIS A 60 -4.11 -18.45 7.37
C HIS A 60 -3.06 -17.41 6.97
N VAL A 61 -1.83 -17.80 6.67
CA VAL A 61 -0.78 -16.88 6.19
C VAL A 61 -0.96 -16.64 4.70
N ALA A 62 -1.19 -17.70 3.92
CA ALA A 62 -1.49 -17.58 2.48
C ALA A 62 -2.76 -16.74 2.25
N GLY A 63 -3.83 -17.01 3.00
CA GLY A 63 -5.08 -16.25 2.95
C GLY A 63 -4.98 -14.82 3.48
N ALA A 64 -3.86 -14.45 4.13
CA ALA A 64 -3.61 -13.11 4.67
C ALA A 64 -2.68 -12.26 3.77
N ILE A 65 -1.70 -12.90 3.12
CA ILE A 65 -0.76 -12.22 2.24
C ILE A 65 -1.47 -11.63 1.02
N GLU A 66 -2.38 -12.40 0.41
CA GLU A 66 -3.13 -11.97 -0.77
C GLU A 66 -3.98 -10.70 -0.54
N PRO A 67 -4.83 -10.60 0.49
CA PRO A 67 -5.60 -9.40 0.77
C PRO A 67 -4.72 -8.21 1.19
N ALA A 68 -3.62 -8.46 1.92
CA ALA A 68 -2.65 -7.42 2.22
C ALA A 68 -2.00 -6.84 0.94
N ALA A 69 -1.57 -7.68 0.00
CA ALA A 69 -1.09 -7.23 -1.30
C ALA A 69 -2.18 -6.51 -2.12
N SER A 70 -3.41 -7.02 -2.07
CA SER A 70 -4.53 -6.52 -2.85
C SER A 70 -4.95 -5.10 -2.50
N ILE A 71 -4.83 -4.69 -1.24
CA ILE A 71 -5.07 -3.31 -0.81
C ILE A 71 -4.12 -2.33 -1.47
N GLY A 72 -2.85 -2.71 -1.66
CA GLY A 72 -1.86 -1.89 -2.35
C GLY A 72 -2.33 -1.45 -3.73
N GLY A 73 -3.14 -2.29 -4.39
CA GLY A 73 -3.74 -1.99 -5.69
C GLY A 73 -4.68 -0.79 -5.70
N MET A 74 -5.31 -0.48 -4.55
CA MET A 74 -6.27 0.63 -4.44
C MET A 74 -5.58 1.98 -4.67
N PHE A 75 -4.37 2.15 -4.19
CA PHE A 75 -3.61 3.41 -4.31
C PHE A 75 -2.41 3.29 -5.26
N MET A 76 -2.30 2.21 -6.03
CA MET A 76 -1.27 2.04 -7.05
C MET A 76 -1.67 2.68 -8.38
N PRO A 77 -0.88 3.63 -8.91
CA PRO A 77 -0.99 4.11 -10.28
C PRO A 77 -1.02 2.96 -11.31
N PRO A 78 -1.76 3.09 -12.43
CA PRO A 78 -2.23 4.35 -13.01
C PRO A 78 -3.72 4.67 -12.82
N ILE A 79 -4.53 3.77 -12.26
CA ILE A 79 -5.97 4.04 -12.05
C ILE A 79 -6.26 4.39 -10.59
N MET A 80 -5.56 3.80 -9.62
CA MET A 80 -5.72 4.11 -8.18
C MET A 80 -7.18 4.06 -7.70
N GLY A 81 -7.94 3.08 -8.21
CA GLY A 81 -9.38 2.95 -7.99
C GLY A 81 -10.19 4.22 -8.27
N ALA A 82 -11.45 4.25 -7.82
CA ALA A 82 -12.28 5.44 -7.96
C ALA A 82 -11.81 6.61 -7.06
N GLY A 83 -11.07 6.30 -5.99
CA GLY A 83 -10.63 7.28 -5.00
C GLY A 83 -9.68 8.34 -5.57
N GLY A 84 -8.76 7.96 -6.45
CA GLY A 84 -7.86 8.93 -7.09
C GLY A 84 -8.59 9.97 -7.96
N PHE A 85 -9.64 9.57 -8.66
CA PHE A 85 -10.47 10.50 -9.47
C PHE A 85 -11.29 11.44 -8.61
N LEU A 86 -11.87 10.92 -7.53
CA LEU A 86 -12.60 11.72 -6.56
C LEU A 86 -11.68 12.73 -5.87
N MET A 87 -10.44 12.34 -5.56
CA MET A 87 -9.43 13.25 -5.03
C MET A 87 -9.12 14.37 -6.01
N ALA A 88 -8.95 14.06 -7.29
CA ALA A 88 -8.73 15.07 -8.33
C ALA A 88 -9.90 16.06 -8.44
N GLU A 89 -11.13 15.57 -8.34
CA GLU A 89 -12.33 16.41 -8.36
C GLU A 89 -12.42 17.30 -7.12
N MET A 90 -12.24 16.73 -5.91
CA MET A 90 -12.37 17.47 -4.65
C MET A 90 -11.26 18.51 -4.43
N THR A 91 -10.05 18.23 -4.93
CA THR A 91 -8.90 19.12 -4.77
C THR A 91 -8.72 20.07 -5.94
N GLU A 92 -9.45 19.85 -7.05
CA GLU A 92 -9.23 20.51 -8.35
C GLU A 92 -7.80 20.34 -8.90
N ILE A 93 -7.04 19.38 -8.38
CA ILE A 93 -5.68 19.09 -8.82
C ILE A 93 -5.74 18.07 -9.96
N PRO A 94 -5.02 18.31 -11.09
CA PRO A 94 -5.01 17.36 -12.20
C PRO A 94 -4.61 15.94 -11.73
N TYR A 95 -5.43 14.94 -12.07
CA TYR A 95 -5.21 13.54 -11.66
C TYR A 95 -3.78 13.04 -11.96
N VAL A 96 -3.19 13.47 -13.08
CA VAL A 96 -1.82 13.07 -13.47
C VAL A 96 -0.79 13.47 -12.41
N GLN A 97 -0.99 14.61 -11.72
CA GLN A 97 -0.11 15.04 -10.64
C GLN A 97 -0.29 14.13 -9.42
N ILE A 98 -1.53 13.86 -9.01
CA ILE A 98 -1.85 12.93 -7.91
C ILE A 98 -1.26 11.54 -8.18
N MET A 99 -1.42 11.04 -9.41
CA MET A 99 -0.89 9.78 -9.87
C MET A 99 0.64 9.72 -9.73
N LYS A 100 1.35 10.74 -10.21
CA LYS A 100 2.81 10.81 -10.09
C LYS A 100 3.27 10.78 -8.62
N MET A 101 2.61 11.56 -7.76
CA MET A 101 2.93 11.64 -6.34
C MET A 101 2.65 10.33 -5.59
N ALA A 102 1.69 9.52 -6.06
CA ALA A 102 1.32 8.26 -5.44
C ALA A 102 2.24 7.08 -5.80
N ILE A 103 3.05 7.17 -6.86
CA ILE A 103 3.92 6.07 -7.31
C ILE A 103 4.83 5.59 -6.18
N PHE A 104 5.61 6.50 -5.60
CA PHE A 104 6.60 6.13 -4.59
C PHE A 104 5.96 5.59 -3.30
N PRO A 105 4.92 6.25 -2.72
CA PRO A 105 4.18 5.70 -1.58
C PRO A 105 3.61 4.30 -1.84
N ALA A 106 3.02 4.07 -3.01
CA ALA A 106 2.48 2.76 -3.37
C ALA A 106 3.61 1.71 -3.45
N LEU A 107 4.73 2.03 -4.10
CA LEU A 107 5.89 1.15 -4.17
C LEU A 107 6.44 0.82 -2.77
N MET A 108 6.47 1.77 -1.83
CA MET A 108 6.92 1.52 -0.46
C MET A 108 5.96 0.58 0.29
N TYR A 109 4.65 0.69 0.08
CA TYR A 109 3.70 -0.30 0.61
C TYR A 109 3.98 -1.71 0.08
N PHE A 110 4.10 -1.86 -1.24
CA PHE A 110 4.40 -3.16 -1.84
C PHE A 110 5.78 -3.70 -1.41
N LEU A 111 6.78 -2.83 -1.29
CA LEU A 111 8.10 -3.18 -0.77
C LEU A 111 8.01 -3.69 0.67
N SER A 112 7.23 -3.02 1.53
CA SER A 112 6.99 -3.47 2.90
C SER A 112 6.40 -4.87 2.93
N VAL A 113 5.30 -5.11 2.21
CA VAL A 113 4.65 -6.43 2.16
C VAL A 113 5.63 -7.48 1.60
N PHE A 114 6.35 -7.15 0.52
CA PHE A 114 7.33 -8.04 -0.12
C PHE A 114 8.47 -8.45 0.83
N VAL A 115 9.02 -7.49 1.57
CA VAL A 115 10.10 -7.73 2.55
C VAL A 115 9.59 -8.53 3.74
N MET A 116 8.39 -8.22 4.24
CA MET A 116 7.78 -8.98 5.33
C MET A 116 7.53 -10.44 4.96
N ILE A 117 7.06 -10.70 3.74
CA ILE A 117 6.94 -12.05 3.18
C ILE A 117 8.30 -12.73 3.10
N HIS A 118 9.33 -12.02 2.65
CA HIS A 118 10.68 -12.57 2.57
C HIS A 118 11.17 -13.07 3.93
N PHE A 119 10.99 -12.28 4.99
CA PHE A 119 11.38 -12.67 6.34
C PHE A 119 10.49 -13.75 6.94
N GLU A 120 9.17 -13.74 6.68
CA GLU A 120 8.28 -14.84 7.09
C GLU A 120 8.72 -16.16 6.45
N ALA A 121 8.96 -16.14 5.14
CA ALA A 121 9.37 -17.30 4.37
C ALA A 121 10.71 -17.84 4.85
N LYS A 122 11.71 -16.97 5.04
CA LYS A 122 13.03 -17.36 5.54
C LYS A 122 12.96 -17.97 6.94
N ARG A 123 12.17 -17.38 7.84
CA ARG A 123 11.92 -17.91 9.19
C ARG A 123 11.32 -19.32 9.19
N HIS A 124 10.51 -19.63 8.17
CA HIS A 124 9.85 -20.93 8.04
C HIS A 124 10.52 -21.89 7.06
N GLY A 125 11.64 -21.51 6.44
CA GLY A 125 12.35 -22.34 5.45
C GLY A 125 11.58 -22.51 4.14
N LEU A 126 10.76 -21.53 3.76
CA LEU A 126 9.91 -21.59 2.56
C LEU A 126 10.67 -21.01 1.36
N TYR A 127 11.11 -21.90 0.46
CA TYR A 127 11.84 -21.54 -0.75
C TYR A 127 10.94 -21.56 -1.98
N GLY A 128 11.37 -20.85 -3.02
CA GLY A 128 10.70 -20.86 -4.31
C GLY A 128 10.76 -22.24 -4.96
N VAL A 129 9.85 -22.49 -5.90
CA VAL A 129 9.89 -23.70 -6.73
C VAL A 129 10.86 -23.44 -7.87
N ASP A 130 11.96 -24.18 -7.92
CA ASP A 130 12.86 -24.14 -9.07
C ASP A 130 12.38 -25.16 -10.10
N ASP A 131 11.64 -24.66 -11.09
CA ASP A 131 11.20 -25.41 -12.24
C ASP A 131 12.13 -25.08 -13.43
N PRO A 132 12.95 -26.04 -13.91
CA PRO A 132 13.83 -25.84 -15.07
C PRO A 132 13.07 -25.56 -16.37
N ASP A 133 11.83 -26.02 -16.49
CA ASP A 133 10.99 -25.89 -17.69
C ASP A 133 10.13 -24.62 -17.67
N ALA A 134 10.18 -23.84 -16.58
CA ALA A 134 9.43 -22.60 -16.46
C ALA A 134 9.95 -21.52 -17.44
N PRO A 135 9.06 -20.82 -18.17
CA PRO A 135 9.45 -19.79 -19.11
C PRO A 135 10.12 -18.60 -18.39
N THR A 136 11.17 -18.06 -18.99
CA THR A 136 11.88 -16.90 -18.46
C THR A 136 11.05 -15.61 -18.61
N ALA A 137 11.28 -14.63 -17.72
CA ALA A 137 10.54 -13.36 -17.76
C ALA A 137 10.66 -12.66 -19.12
N TRP A 138 11.82 -12.76 -19.77
CA TRP A 138 12.03 -12.21 -21.11
C TRP A 138 11.24 -12.95 -22.20
N GLN A 139 11.15 -14.28 -22.14
CA GLN A 139 10.33 -15.07 -23.07
C GLN A 139 8.85 -14.72 -22.94
N ILE A 140 8.34 -14.59 -21.70
CA ILE A 140 6.96 -14.19 -21.43
C ILE A 140 6.72 -12.77 -21.95
N LEU A 141 7.60 -11.83 -21.64
CA LEU A 141 7.48 -10.45 -22.12
C LEU A 141 7.44 -10.41 -23.65
N ARG A 142 8.37 -11.08 -24.34
CA ARG A 142 8.38 -11.11 -25.82
C ARG A 142 7.12 -11.74 -26.41
N LYS A 143 6.54 -12.74 -25.75
CA LYS A 143 5.36 -13.46 -26.23
C LYS A 143 4.04 -12.76 -25.88
N GLU A 144 3.96 -12.07 -24.74
CA GLU A 144 2.70 -11.63 -24.14
C GLU A 144 2.64 -10.13 -23.80
N TRP A 145 3.67 -9.33 -24.12
CA TRP A 145 3.70 -7.89 -23.81
C TRP A 145 2.47 -7.13 -24.30
N PHE A 146 1.87 -7.54 -25.43
CA PHE A 146 0.70 -6.89 -26.00
C PHE A 146 -0.52 -6.98 -25.07
N LEU A 147 -0.58 -7.93 -24.13
CA LEU A 147 -1.62 -8.02 -23.11
C LEU A 147 -1.54 -6.89 -22.08
N ALA A 148 -0.38 -6.21 -21.96
CA ALA A 148 -0.21 -5.01 -21.15
C ALA A 148 -0.56 -3.72 -21.91
N ALA A 149 -0.83 -3.79 -23.21
CA ALA A 149 -1.07 -2.60 -24.04
C ALA A 149 -2.20 -1.69 -23.50
N PRO A 150 -3.34 -2.19 -22.99
CA PRO A 150 -4.37 -1.31 -22.43
C PRO A 150 -3.86 -0.46 -21.26
N LEU A 151 -3.07 -1.06 -20.36
CA LEU A 151 -2.47 -0.34 -19.23
C LEU A 151 -1.51 0.75 -19.71
N VAL A 152 -0.65 0.41 -20.68
CA VAL A 152 0.31 1.36 -21.28
C VAL A 152 -0.42 2.51 -21.98
N ILE A 153 -1.51 2.21 -22.70
CA ILE A 153 -2.32 3.23 -23.40
C ILE A 153 -2.97 4.19 -22.41
N ILE A 154 -3.51 3.71 -21.28
CA ILE A 154 -4.03 4.59 -20.22
C ILE A 154 -2.93 5.53 -19.73
N ILE A 155 -1.76 4.98 -19.36
CA ILE A 155 -0.64 5.76 -18.83
C ILE A 155 -0.20 6.82 -19.84
N VAL A 156 0.03 6.44 -21.09
CA VAL A 156 0.52 7.35 -22.14
C VAL A 156 -0.50 8.46 -22.41
N MET A 157 -1.78 8.13 -22.56
CA MET A 157 -2.82 9.14 -22.81
C MET A 157 -2.92 10.15 -21.67
N MET A 158 -2.80 9.68 -20.42
CA MET A 158 -2.84 10.55 -19.25
C MET A 158 -1.58 11.41 -19.14
N LEU A 159 -0.39 10.85 -19.44
CA LEU A 159 0.85 11.63 -19.50
C LEU A 159 0.83 12.68 -20.63
N MET A 160 0.10 12.43 -21.71
CA MET A 160 -0.18 13.40 -22.78
C MET A 160 -1.23 14.46 -22.39
N GLY A 161 -1.72 14.46 -21.14
CA GLY A 161 -2.68 15.44 -20.63
C GLY A 161 -4.13 15.19 -21.06
N ARG A 162 -4.47 13.99 -21.55
CA ARG A 162 -5.88 13.62 -21.81
C ARG A 162 -6.61 13.37 -20.50
N SER A 163 -7.92 13.60 -20.50
CA SER A 163 -8.75 13.27 -19.34
C SER A 163 -8.69 11.78 -19.03
N ALA A 164 -8.84 11.44 -17.74
CA ALA A 164 -8.84 10.05 -17.32
C ALA A 164 -9.98 9.24 -17.96
N GLY A 165 -11.18 9.82 -18.05
CA GLY A 165 -12.32 9.18 -18.70
C GLY A 165 -12.07 8.86 -20.17
N PHE A 166 -11.49 9.79 -20.93
CA PHE A 166 -11.11 9.54 -22.32
C PHE A 166 -10.05 8.43 -22.43
N SER A 167 -9.04 8.48 -21.58
CA SER A 167 -7.96 7.48 -21.54
C SER A 167 -8.50 6.07 -21.26
N ALA A 168 -9.46 5.94 -20.35
CA ALA A 168 -10.14 4.68 -20.03
C ALA A 168 -10.96 4.13 -21.22
N VAL A 169 -11.64 4.98 -21.98
CA VAL A 169 -12.39 4.57 -23.18
C VAL A 169 -11.44 4.00 -24.24
N VAL A 170 -10.36 4.72 -24.56
CA VAL A 170 -9.38 4.27 -25.56
C VAL A 170 -8.72 2.97 -25.13
N ALA A 171 -8.38 2.82 -23.85
CA ALA A 171 -7.82 1.59 -23.33
C ALA A 171 -8.80 0.42 -23.34
N THR A 172 -10.07 0.66 -23.01
CA THR A 172 -11.11 -0.37 -23.10
C THR A 172 -11.30 -0.86 -24.54
N ALA A 173 -11.31 0.06 -25.51
CA ALA A 173 -11.33 -0.29 -26.93
C ALA A 173 -10.09 -1.12 -27.32
N SER A 174 -8.91 -0.75 -26.80
CA SER A 174 -7.69 -1.51 -27.04
C SER A 174 -7.74 -2.93 -26.47
N CYS A 175 -8.41 -3.17 -25.32
CA CYS A 175 -8.62 -4.53 -24.79
C CYS A 175 -9.34 -5.44 -25.80
N VAL A 176 -10.37 -4.91 -26.47
CA VAL A 176 -11.14 -5.66 -27.48
C VAL A 176 -10.25 -5.97 -28.68
N VAL A 177 -9.49 -4.99 -29.15
CA VAL A 177 -8.56 -5.16 -30.29
C VAL A 177 -7.48 -6.20 -29.95
N VAL A 178 -6.83 -6.08 -28.80
CA VAL A 178 -5.80 -7.00 -28.32
C VAL A 178 -6.33 -8.43 -28.16
N SER A 179 -7.57 -8.56 -27.70
CA SER A 179 -8.23 -9.86 -27.57
C SER A 179 -8.35 -10.59 -28.92
N TRP A 180 -8.56 -9.89 -30.04
CA TRP A 180 -8.63 -10.52 -31.37
C TRP A 180 -7.30 -11.15 -31.83
N PHE A 181 -6.18 -10.60 -31.37
CA PHE A 181 -4.85 -11.14 -31.62
C PHE A 181 -4.46 -12.29 -30.66
N THR A 182 -5.31 -12.61 -29.68
CA THR A 182 -5.05 -13.67 -28.70
C THR A 182 -5.94 -14.90 -29.02
N PRO A 183 -5.43 -15.97 -29.65
CA PRO A 183 -6.24 -17.08 -30.15
C PRO A 183 -7.14 -17.71 -29.08
N ASP A 184 -6.64 -17.81 -27.85
CA ASP A 184 -7.32 -18.46 -26.73
C ASP A 184 -8.40 -17.58 -26.06
N ASN A 185 -8.43 -16.27 -26.33
CA ASN A 185 -9.27 -15.31 -25.60
C ASN A 185 -9.99 -14.31 -26.52
N ARG A 186 -10.32 -14.69 -27.75
CA ARG A 186 -10.97 -13.79 -28.72
C ARG A 186 -12.39 -13.40 -28.26
N MET A 187 -12.61 -12.10 -28.09
CA MET A 187 -13.90 -11.52 -27.74
C MET A 187 -14.74 -11.36 -29.01
N GLY A 188 -15.86 -12.06 -29.07
CA GLY A 188 -16.92 -11.82 -30.04
C GLY A 188 -17.88 -10.72 -29.58
N TRP A 189 -18.85 -10.39 -30.44
CA TRP A 189 -19.89 -9.39 -30.12
C TRP A 189 -20.64 -9.69 -28.82
N ARG A 190 -20.94 -10.95 -28.54
CA ARG A 190 -21.64 -11.36 -27.32
C ARG A 190 -20.81 -11.03 -26.08
N GLN A 191 -19.52 -11.39 -26.06
CA GLN A 191 -18.63 -11.10 -24.94
C GLN A 191 -18.42 -9.60 -24.74
N VAL A 192 -18.30 -8.83 -25.83
CA VAL A 192 -18.19 -7.36 -25.75
C VAL A 192 -19.48 -6.76 -25.16
N ARG A 193 -20.64 -7.21 -25.64
CA ARG A 193 -21.94 -6.79 -25.10
C ARG A 193 -22.07 -7.15 -23.62
N ASP A 194 -21.71 -8.38 -23.24
CA ASP A 194 -21.81 -8.84 -21.85
C ASP A 194 -20.86 -8.03 -20.94
N ALA A 195 -19.64 -7.73 -21.41
CA ALA A 195 -18.71 -6.84 -20.72
C ALA A 195 -19.25 -5.40 -20.57
N MET A 196 -19.92 -4.86 -21.60
CA MET A 196 -20.58 -3.54 -21.52
C MET A 196 -21.74 -3.54 -20.54
N ILE A 197 -22.57 -4.60 -20.53
CA ILE A 197 -23.67 -4.76 -19.57
C ILE A 197 -23.12 -4.83 -18.14
N GLU A 198 -22.07 -5.61 -17.93
CA GLU A 198 -21.41 -5.75 -16.64
C GLU A 198 -20.78 -4.43 -16.18
N GLY A 199 -20.11 -3.71 -17.09
CA GLY A 199 -19.62 -2.35 -16.84
C GLY A 199 -20.75 -1.41 -16.43
N GLY A 200 -21.86 -1.39 -17.17
CA GLY A 200 -23.03 -0.58 -16.86
C GLY A 200 -23.65 -0.90 -15.49
N ARG A 201 -23.80 -2.18 -15.14
CA ARG A 201 -24.28 -2.61 -13.81
C ARG A 201 -23.36 -2.14 -12.69
N ASN A 202 -22.05 -2.32 -12.84
CA ASN A 202 -21.06 -1.87 -11.86
C ASN A 202 -21.06 -0.33 -11.71
N THR A 203 -21.20 0.41 -12.81
CA THR A 203 -21.33 1.88 -12.77
C THR A 203 -22.61 2.34 -12.06
N LEU A 204 -23.75 1.66 -12.24
CA LEU A 204 -24.99 2.01 -11.55
C LEU A 204 -24.85 1.92 -10.02
N ILE A 205 -24.14 0.90 -9.51
CA ILE A 205 -23.87 0.74 -8.07
C ILE A 205 -23.00 1.90 -7.55
N ILE A 206 -21.95 2.27 -8.30
CA ILE A 206 -21.07 3.39 -7.96
C ILE A 206 -21.86 4.72 -8.01
N GLY A 207 -22.65 4.94 -9.06
CA GLY A 207 -23.43 6.16 -9.24
C GLY A 207 -24.47 6.38 -8.14
N ALA A 208 -25.20 5.33 -7.76
CA ALA A 208 -26.15 5.40 -6.64
C ALA A 208 -25.43 5.75 -5.32
N THR A 209 -24.25 5.16 -5.09
CA THR A 209 -23.42 5.43 -3.90
C THR A 209 -22.94 6.87 -3.87
N VAL A 210 -22.41 7.40 -4.98
CA VAL A 210 -21.95 8.79 -5.10
C VAL A 210 -23.12 9.77 -4.93
N GLY A 211 -24.31 9.45 -5.46
CA GLY A 211 -25.50 10.28 -5.28
C GLY A 211 -25.92 10.41 -3.81
N VAL A 212 -25.98 9.30 -3.08
CA VAL A 212 -26.28 9.31 -1.63
C VAL A 212 -25.18 10.05 -0.86
N ILE A 213 -23.91 9.85 -1.22
CA ILE A 213 -22.81 10.57 -0.58
C ILE A 213 -22.91 12.06 -0.86
N GLY A 214 -23.28 12.50 -2.06
CA GLY A 214 -23.50 13.91 -2.37
C GLY A 214 -24.54 14.57 -1.47
N ILE A 215 -25.62 13.85 -1.14
CA ILE A 215 -26.63 14.31 -0.15
C ILE A 215 -26.00 14.41 1.25
N ILE A 216 -25.21 13.41 1.66
CA ILE A 216 -24.49 13.41 2.94
C ILE A 216 -23.52 14.60 3.01
N VAL A 217 -22.68 14.80 1.98
CA VAL A 217 -21.75 15.94 1.91
C VAL A 217 -22.51 17.25 1.96
N GLY A 218 -23.56 17.41 1.15
CA GLY A 218 -24.38 18.63 1.12
C GLY A 218 -25.01 18.95 2.49
N THR A 219 -25.57 17.94 3.16
CA THR A 219 -26.12 18.12 4.53
C THR A 219 -25.05 18.43 5.56
N ILE A 220 -23.86 17.82 5.50
CA ILE A 220 -22.73 18.13 6.39
C ILE A 220 -22.22 19.56 6.17
N SER A 221 -22.06 19.96 4.91
CA SER A 221 -21.61 21.31 4.53
C SER A 221 -22.62 22.38 4.98
N LEU A 222 -23.92 22.17 4.75
CA LEU A 222 -24.96 23.11 5.15
C LEU A 222 -25.16 23.20 6.67
N SER A 223 -24.97 22.09 7.39
CA SER A 223 -25.12 22.05 8.85
C SER A 223 -23.90 22.55 9.63
N GLY A 224 -22.75 22.73 8.96
CA GLY A 224 -21.48 23.07 9.61
C GLY A 224 -20.90 21.94 10.48
N ILE A 225 -21.46 20.72 10.39
CA ILE A 225 -21.01 19.57 11.19
C ILE A 225 -19.54 19.23 10.88
N GLY A 226 -19.09 19.36 9.63
CA GLY A 226 -17.71 19.08 9.24
C GLY A 226 -16.67 19.94 9.98
N LEU A 227 -16.99 21.22 10.21
CA LEU A 227 -16.14 22.13 10.99
C LEU A 227 -16.10 21.70 12.47
N LYS A 228 -17.25 21.35 13.06
CA LYS A 228 -17.30 20.84 14.43
C LYS A 228 -16.51 19.55 14.60
N PHE A 229 -16.61 18.61 13.65
CA PHE A 229 -15.80 17.40 13.66
C PHE A 229 -14.31 17.72 13.59
N SER A 230 -13.93 18.70 12.76
CA SER A 230 -12.55 19.14 12.66
C SER A 230 -12.04 19.71 13.99
N ASP A 231 -12.83 20.54 14.66
CA ASP A 231 -12.50 21.10 15.97
C ASP A 231 -12.46 20.03 17.08
N ILE A 232 -13.31 19.00 17.03
CA ILE A 232 -13.27 17.86 17.95
C ILE A 232 -11.92 17.12 17.81
N ILE A 233 -11.48 16.82 16.58
CA ILE A 233 -10.19 16.16 16.36
C ILE A 233 -9.04 17.04 16.86
N ILE A 234 -9.05 18.34 16.53
CA ILE A 234 -8.00 19.27 16.95
C ILE A 234 -7.94 19.39 18.47
N SER A 235 -9.09 19.57 19.14
CA SER A 235 -9.17 19.69 20.60
C SER A 235 -8.73 18.40 21.31
N LEU A 236 -9.21 17.23 20.86
CA LEU A 236 -8.80 15.93 21.40
C LEU A 236 -7.31 15.64 21.17
N SER A 237 -6.75 16.13 20.06
CA SER A 237 -5.32 15.98 19.78
C SER A 237 -4.43 16.88 20.64
N GLY A 238 -4.99 17.89 21.33
CA GLY A 238 -4.23 18.89 22.06
C GLY A 238 -3.30 19.74 21.17
N GLY A 239 -3.56 19.79 19.87
CA GLY A 239 -2.69 20.43 18.87
C GLY A 239 -1.55 19.56 18.35
N PHE A 240 -1.39 18.33 18.86
CA PHE A 240 -0.34 17.41 18.39
C PHE A 240 -0.76 16.68 17.12
N LEU A 241 -0.12 17.03 15.99
CA LEU A 241 -0.37 16.42 14.69
C LEU A 241 -0.32 14.88 14.68
N PRO A 242 0.63 14.18 15.36
CA PRO A 242 0.64 12.72 15.37
C PRO A 242 -0.61 12.11 16.01
N VAL A 243 -1.13 12.76 17.07
CA VAL A 243 -2.33 12.30 17.79
C VAL A 243 -3.56 12.50 16.90
N ALA A 244 -3.64 13.62 16.17
CA ALA A 244 -4.73 13.84 15.23
C ALA A 244 -4.75 12.82 14.09
N ILE A 245 -3.59 12.49 13.50
CA ILE A 245 -3.50 11.44 12.47
C ILE A 245 -4.02 10.10 13.01
N LEU A 246 -3.68 9.74 14.26
CA LEU A 246 -4.19 8.52 14.90
C LEU A 246 -5.70 8.57 15.13
N LEU A 247 -6.24 9.69 15.62
CA LEU A 247 -7.68 9.88 15.82
C LEU A 247 -8.45 9.78 14.49
N ILE A 248 -7.88 10.31 13.41
CA ILE A 248 -8.43 10.20 12.05
C ILE A 248 -8.42 8.74 11.59
N GLY A 249 -7.35 7.98 11.86
CA GLY A 249 -7.31 6.54 11.58
C GLY A 249 -8.42 5.78 12.32
N ILE A 250 -8.63 6.07 13.60
CA ILE A 250 -9.73 5.47 14.38
C ILE A 250 -11.10 5.87 13.82
N ALA A 251 -11.30 7.16 13.52
CA ALA A 251 -12.54 7.65 12.92
C ALA A 251 -12.80 6.98 11.57
N SER A 252 -11.78 6.84 10.72
CA SER A 252 -11.85 6.16 9.43
C SER A 252 -12.23 4.68 9.58
N LEU A 253 -11.64 3.97 10.54
CA LEU A 253 -11.98 2.56 10.80
C LEU A 253 -13.45 2.37 11.19
N VAL A 254 -13.98 3.27 12.03
CA VAL A 254 -15.38 3.22 12.49
C VAL A 254 -16.34 3.63 11.36
N LEU A 255 -16.06 4.75 10.69
CA LEU A 255 -16.91 5.27 9.62
C LEU A 255 -16.88 4.41 8.35
N GLY A 256 -15.76 3.75 8.08
CA GLY A 256 -15.55 2.86 6.94
C GLY A 256 -16.08 1.43 7.15
N MET A 257 -16.67 1.13 8.31
CA MET A 257 -17.20 -0.19 8.60
C MET A 257 -18.42 -0.51 7.73
N GLY A 258 -18.35 -1.61 6.98
CA GLY A 258 -19.49 -2.15 6.21
C GLY A 258 -19.81 -1.40 4.91
N VAL A 259 -18.94 -0.49 4.46
CA VAL A 259 -19.11 0.24 3.20
C VAL A 259 -17.92 0.01 2.25
N PRO A 260 -18.08 0.20 0.92
CA PRO A 260 -16.96 0.16 -0.01
C PRO A 260 -15.91 1.23 0.31
N VAL A 261 -14.65 0.97 -0.02
CA VAL A 261 -13.52 1.91 0.22
C VAL A 261 -13.79 3.30 -0.32
N THR A 262 -14.32 3.41 -1.53
CA THR A 262 -14.62 4.70 -2.16
C THR A 262 -15.62 5.49 -1.32
N ALA A 263 -16.60 4.82 -0.71
CA ALA A 263 -17.57 5.46 0.18
C ALA A 263 -16.93 5.84 1.52
N ALA A 264 -16.12 4.94 2.11
CA ALA A 264 -15.36 5.21 3.32
C ALA A 264 -14.47 6.45 3.15
N TYR A 265 -13.73 6.52 2.05
CA TYR A 265 -12.89 7.66 1.69
C TYR A 265 -13.68 8.95 1.63
N LEU A 266 -14.79 9.00 0.89
CA LEU A 266 -15.57 10.22 0.74
C LEU A 266 -16.16 10.70 2.07
N ILE A 267 -16.75 9.79 2.85
CA ILE A 267 -17.35 10.12 4.16
C ILE A 267 -16.27 10.69 5.09
N THR A 268 -15.12 10.01 5.19
CA THR A 268 -14.04 10.46 6.06
C THR A 268 -13.39 11.73 5.53
N ALA A 269 -13.22 11.88 4.21
CA ALA A 269 -12.57 13.04 3.61
C ALA A 269 -13.32 14.34 3.94
N VAL A 270 -14.65 14.32 3.80
CA VAL A 270 -15.52 15.47 4.10
C VAL A 270 -15.44 15.88 5.57
N LEU A 271 -15.20 14.93 6.48
CA LEU A 271 -15.18 15.18 7.91
C LEU A 271 -13.80 15.52 8.46
N THR A 272 -12.73 14.99 7.86
CA THR A 272 -11.38 15.03 8.47
C THR A 272 -10.29 15.66 7.62
N VAL A 273 -10.49 15.89 6.31
CA VAL A 273 -9.47 16.58 5.50
C VAL A 273 -9.24 18.00 6.01
N GLY A 274 -10.30 18.70 6.40
CA GLY A 274 -10.22 20.05 6.97
C GLY A 274 -9.38 20.12 8.24
N SER A 275 -9.53 19.17 9.17
CA SER A 275 -8.72 19.14 10.39
C SER A 275 -7.26 18.83 10.10
N VAL A 276 -6.97 17.79 9.32
CA VAL A 276 -5.58 17.38 9.09
C VAL A 276 -4.83 18.40 8.23
N SER A 277 -5.46 19.00 7.23
CA SER A 277 -4.84 20.06 6.42
C SER A 277 -4.52 21.29 7.26
N ARG A 278 -5.45 21.72 8.13
CA ARG A 278 -5.22 22.80 9.09
C ARG A 278 -4.08 22.48 10.04
N MET A 279 -4.01 21.25 10.55
CA MET A 279 -2.93 20.86 11.47
C MET A 279 -1.57 20.72 10.78
N ILE A 280 -1.52 20.21 9.54
CA ILE A 280 -0.29 20.17 8.74
C ILE A 280 0.18 21.61 8.46
N ALA A 281 -0.72 22.50 8.03
CA ALA A 281 -0.40 23.90 7.77
C ALA A 281 0.14 24.61 9.02
N MET A 282 -0.56 24.50 10.14
CA MET A 282 -0.14 25.09 11.41
C MET A 282 1.18 24.51 11.93
N HIS A 283 1.40 23.19 11.79
CA HIS A 283 2.61 22.54 12.28
C HIS A 283 3.86 22.96 11.50
N HIS A 284 3.78 23.05 10.17
CA HIS A 284 4.95 23.29 9.32
C HIS A 284 5.17 24.75 8.99
N PHE A 285 4.09 25.55 8.89
CA PHE A 285 4.17 26.94 8.44
C PHE A 285 3.69 27.93 9.51
N GLY A 286 3.11 27.47 10.62
CA GLY A 286 2.62 28.33 11.69
C GLY A 286 1.41 29.19 11.33
N VAL A 287 0.81 28.96 10.16
CA VAL A 287 -0.31 29.75 9.63
C VAL A 287 -1.46 28.85 9.18
N PRO A 288 -2.71 29.37 9.22
CA PRO A 288 -3.86 28.69 8.63
C PRO A 288 -3.70 28.48 7.12
N LEU A 289 -4.35 27.44 6.59
CA LEU A 289 -4.31 27.12 5.17
C LEU A 289 -4.83 28.28 4.28
N SER A 290 -5.86 29.00 4.74
CA SER A 290 -6.41 30.17 4.04
C SER A 290 -5.38 31.28 3.82
N ASP A 291 -4.45 31.44 4.77
CA ASP A 291 -3.46 32.51 4.73
C ASP A 291 -2.30 32.12 3.81
N MET A 292 -2.03 30.81 3.68
CA MET A 292 -1.06 30.28 2.71
C MET A 292 -1.47 30.52 1.26
N GLU A 293 -2.77 30.57 0.96
CA GLU A 293 -3.28 30.82 -0.40
C GLU A 293 -3.00 32.24 -0.88
N ILE A 294 -2.85 33.18 0.07
CA ILE A 294 -2.63 34.60 -0.21
C ILE A 294 -1.12 34.91 -0.24
N ASP A 295 -0.33 34.20 0.57
CA ASP A 295 1.12 34.39 0.63
C ASP A 295 1.84 33.76 -0.58
N ARG A 296 2.50 34.62 -1.39
CA ARG A 296 3.27 34.21 -2.57
C ARG A 296 4.36 33.16 -2.29
N GLN A 297 4.92 33.11 -1.08
CA GLN A 297 5.96 32.14 -0.74
C GLN A 297 5.38 30.79 -0.30
N LEU A 298 4.17 30.80 0.28
CA LEU A 298 3.54 29.60 0.84
C LEU A 298 2.56 28.93 -0.13
N VAL A 299 2.04 29.65 -1.12
CA VAL A 299 1.08 29.12 -2.11
C VAL A 299 1.57 27.86 -2.83
N GLN A 300 2.89 27.71 -3.02
CA GLN A 300 3.49 26.53 -3.65
C GLN A 300 3.35 25.24 -2.81
N TYR A 301 3.15 25.36 -1.50
CA TYR A 301 2.97 24.22 -0.59
C TYR A 301 1.51 23.82 -0.43
N VAL A 302 0.55 24.65 -0.84
CA VAL A 302 -0.89 24.36 -0.73
C VAL A 302 -1.26 23.03 -1.42
N PRO A 303 -0.80 22.73 -2.67
CA PRO A 303 -1.07 21.44 -3.29
C PRO A 303 -0.51 20.26 -2.50
N TRP A 304 0.69 20.41 -1.92
CA TRP A 304 1.28 19.37 -1.08
C TRP A 304 0.44 19.12 0.18
N VAL A 305 0.06 20.17 0.91
CA VAL A 305 -0.79 20.05 2.11
C VAL A 305 -2.11 19.35 1.79
N MET A 306 -2.75 19.74 0.69
CA MET A 306 -4.03 19.17 0.26
C MET A 306 -3.89 17.70 -0.13
N ILE A 307 -2.93 17.36 -1.00
CA ILE A 307 -2.72 15.97 -1.42
C ILE A 307 -2.30 15.10 -0.24
N SER A 308 -1.39 15.56 0.63
CA SER A 308 -1.03 14.85 1.86
C SER A 308 -2.24 14.55 2.71
N SER A 309 -3.11 15.53 2.93
CA SER A 309 -4.33 15.39 3.73
C SER A 309 -5.29 14.36 3.14
N HIS A 310 -5.53 14.43 1.84
CA HIS A 310 -6.38 13.45 1.16
C HIS A 310 -5.73 12.06 1.10
N MET A 311 -4.41 11.95 0.94
CA MET A 311 -3.68 10.68 0.94
C MET A 311 -3.72 9.99 2.31
N ILE A 312 -3.58 10.75 3.40
CA ILE A 312 -3.75 10.24 4.77
C ILE A 312 -5.11 9.57 4.93
N VAL A 313 -6.18 10.30 4.58
CA VAL A 313 -7.55 9.80 4.70
C VAL A 313 -7.80 8.64 3.73
N TYR A 314 -7.28 8.74 2.50
CA TYR A 314 -7.44 7.69 1.50
C TYR A 314 -6.76 6.38 1.92
N TRP A 315 -5.58 6.46 2.53
CA TRP A 315 -4.89 5.28 3.07
C TRP A 315 -5.64 4.69 4.26
N PHE A 316 -6.07 5.50 5.23
CA PHE A 316 -6.85 4.99 6.36
C PHE A 316 -8.21 4.44 5.94
N SER A 317 -8.80 4.90 4.82
CA SER A 317 -10.05 4.34 4.31
C SER A 317 -9.90 2.88 3.82
N GLN A 318 -8.67 2.41 3.60
CA GLN A 318 -8.39 1.00 3.27
C GLN A 318 -8.42 0.10 4.49
N ASP A 319 -8.33 0.67 5.69
CA ASP A 319 -8.02 -0.06 6.91
C ASP A 319 -9.10 -1.09 7.28
N SER A 320 -10.37 -0.75 7.08
CA SER A 320 -11.50 -1.63 7.37
C SER A 320 -11.50 -2.94 6.56
N ASN A 321 -10.77 -3.01 5.44
CA ASN A 321 -10.65 -4.24 4.64
C ASN A 321 -9.69 -5.29 5.21
N ILE A 322 -8.80 -4.89 6.12
CA ILE A 322 -7.76 -5.76 6.68
C ILE A 322 -7.76 -5.82 8.21
N THR A 323 -8.32 -4.82 8.88
CA THR A 323 -8.29 -4.72 10.33
C THR A 323 -9.54 -5.37 10.94
N PRO A 324 -9.40 -6.37 11.83
CA PRO A 324 -10.51 -6.94 12.58
C PRO A 324 -11.23 -5.86 13.41
N PRO A 325 -12.56 -5.94 13.59
CA PRO A 325 -13.45 -7.08 13.29
C PRO A 325 -14.05 -7.09 11.88
N VAL A 326 -13.77 -6.09 11.04
CA VAL A 326 -14.44 -5.93 9.74
C VAL A 326 -13.74 -6.77 8.66
N CYS A 327 -12.45 -6.49 8.44
CA CYS A 327 -11.50 -7.15 7.54
C CYS A 327 -12.07 -8.03 6.39
N VAL A 328 -13.00 -7.48 5.59
CA VAL A 328 -13.77 -8.25 4.60
C VAL A 328 -12.89 -8.89 3.52
N ALA A 329 -11.85 -8.20 3.08
CA ALA A 329 -10.90 -8.77 2.12
C ALA A 329 -10.12 -9.95 2.74
N ALA A 330 -9.72 -9.83 4.01
CA ALA A 330 -9.06 -10.92 4.73
C ALA A 330 -9.98 -12.14 4.91
N TYR A 331 -11.29 -11.93 5.11
CA TYR A 331 -12.27 -13.02 5.20
C TYR A 331 -12.50 -13.70 3.86
N ALA A 332 -12.50 -12.97 2.74
CA ALA A 332 -12.51 -13.55 1.41
C ALA A 332 -11.26 -14.42 1.18
N GLY A 333 -10.08 -13.93 1.56
CA GLY A 333 -8.83 -14.70 1.50
C GLY A 333 -8.87 -15.95 2.38
N ALA A 334 -9.44 -15.86 3.58
CA ALA A 334 -9.63 -17.00 4.48
C ALA A 334 -10.55 -18.08 3.90
N ALA A 335 -11.62 -17.68 3.23
CA ALA A 335 -12.55 -18.59 2.56
C ALA A 335 -11.85 -19.38 1.44
N ILE A 336 -11.02 -18.71 0.62
CA ILE A 336 -10.22 -19.38 -0.43
C ILE A 336 -9.15 -20.28 0.19
N ALA A 337 -8.52 -19.85 1.27
CA ALA A 337 -7.49 -20.61 1.95
C ALA A 337 -8.03 -21.81 2.74
N GLY A 338 -9.32 -21.83 3.09
CA GLY A 338 -9.91 -22.78 4.03
C GLY A 338 -9.32 -22.62 5.43
N SER A 339 -9.12 -21.37 5.89
CA SER A 339 -8.54 -21.05 7.20
C SER A 339 -9.50 -20.29 8.09
N ASP A 340 -9.19 -20.27 9.39
CA ASP A 340 -9.92 -19.48 10.38
C ASP A 340 -9.91 -17.97 10.00
N PRO A 341 -11.07 -17.33 9.80
CA PRO A 341 -11.15 -15.94 9.37
C PRO A 341 -10.49 -14.97 10.36
N TRP A 342 -10.63 -15.21 11.67
CA TRP A 342 -10.09 -14.33 12.70
C TRP A 342 -8.56 -14.31 12.70
N LYS A 343 -7.92 -15.50 12.70
CA LYS A 343 -6.46 -15.64 12.59
C LYS A 343 -5.94 -15.06 11.27
N THR A 344 -6.67 -15.26 10.18
CA THR A 344 -6.31 -14.71 8.86
C THR A 344 -6.37 -13.19 8.87
N GLY A 345 -7.41 -12.59 9.46
CA GLY A 345 -7.56 -11.15 9.65
C GLY A 345 -6.40 -10.52 10.40
N TRP A 346 -6.07 -11.02 11.61
CA TRP A 346 -4.92 -10.54 12.38
C TRP A 346 -3.58 -10.69 11.65
N THR A 347 -3.43 -11.76 10.87
CA THR A 347 -2.23 -11.99 10.06
C THR A 347 -2.18 -11.02 8.88
N SER A 348 -3.31 -10.73 8.25
CA SER A 348 -3.41 -9.77 7.14
C SER A 348 -3.11 -8.36 7.62
N PHE A 349 -3.68 -7.96 8.75
CA PHE A 349 -3.37 -6.73 9.45
C PHE A 349 -1.86 -6.60 9.70
N LYS A 350 -1.20 -7.67 10.18
CA LYS A 350 0.25 -7.67 10.38
C LYS A 350 1.00 -7.34 9.09
N PHE A 351 0.71 -8.00 7.97
CA PHE A 351 1.40 -7.75 6.69
C PHE A 351 1.14 -6.36 6.12
N ALA A 352 -0.04 -5.80 6.35
CA ALA A 352 -0.43 -4.51 5.82
C ALA A 352 -0.09 -3.31 6.74
N LYS A 353 0.68 -3.51 7.82
CA LYS A 353 1.00 -2.47 8.82
C LYS A 353 1.61 -1.18 8.27
N PHE A 354 2.25 -1.22 7.10
CA PHE A 354 2.76 -0.01 6.46
C PHE A 354 1.66 1.02 6.17
N LEU A 355 0.39 0.58 6.06
CA LEU A 355 -0.78 1.44 5.94
C LEU A 355 -0.88 2.47 7.08
N TYR A 356 -0.32 2.16 8.25
CA TYR A 356 -0.30 3.06 9.40
C TYR A 356 0.94 3.94 9.47
N ILE A 357 1.99 3.65 8.70
CA ILE A 357 3.20 4.47 8.63
C ILE A 357 3.07 5.51 7.51
N GLY A 358 2.51 5.13 6.37
CA GLY A 358 2.29 6.01 5.21
C GLY A 358 1.63 7.35 5.57
N PRO A 359 0.53 7.39 6.35
CA PRO A 359 -0.11 8.61 6.82
C PRO A 359 0.84 9.60 7.52
N PHE A 360 1.75 9.11 8.36
CA PHE A 360 2.74 9.97 9.00
C PHE A 360 3.80 10.44 8.00
N LEU A 361 4.22 9.59 7.06
CA LEU A 361 5.14 10.00 6.00
C LEU A 361 4.54 11.09 5.09
N PHE A 362 3.25 11.01 4.75
CA PHE A 362 2.57 12.08 4.01
C PHE A 362 2.54 13.41 4.78
N ALA A 363 2.36 13.36 6.10
CA ALA A 363 2.28 14.55 6.93
C ALA A 363 3.65 15.20 7.21
N TYR A 364 4.71 14.41 7.29
CA TYR A 364 6.04 14.85 7.76
C TYR A 364 7.13 14.91 6.69
N SER A 365 6.97 14.19 5.57
CA SER A 365 7.99 14.13 4.51
C SER A 365 7.44 14.70 3.20
N GLN A 366 7.85 15.93 2.87
CA GLN A 366 7.48 16.58 1.61
C GLN A 366 7.98 15.81 0.38
N ALA A 367 9.21 15.31 0.46
CA ALA A 367 9.83 14.48 -0.58
C ALA A 367 9.08 13.17 -0.86
N PHE A 368 8.31 12.65 0.11
CA PHE A 368 7.48 11.45 -0.09
C PHE A 368 6.42 11.64 -1.19
N LEU A 369 5.99 12.89 -1.44
CA LEU A 369 5.05 13.28 -2.50
C LEU A 369 5.71 14.15 -3.59
N LEU A 370 6.97 13.88 -3.94
CA LEU A 370 7.69 14.58 -5.02
C LEU A 370 7.83 16.11 -4.83
N HIS A 371 7.73 16.61 -3.61
CA HIS A 371 7.95 18.02 -3.31
C HIS A 371 9.35 18.25 -2.73
N GLY A 372 10.14 19.12 -3.37
CA GLY A 372 11.51 19.43 -2.99
C GLY A 372 12.48 19.40 -4.18
N ASP A 373 13.77 19.59 -3.88
CA ASP A 373 14.83 19.43 -4.88
C ASP A 373 15.00 17.97 -5.31
N ILE A 374 15.39 17.73 -6.58
CA ILE A 374 15.51 16.38 -7.15
C ILE A 374 16.48 15.52 -6.34
N LEU A 375 17.61 16.08 -5.91
CA LEU A 375 18.61 15.34 -5.14
C LEU A 375 18.08 15.02 -3.74
N ALA A 376 17.43 15.98 -3.09
CA ALA A 376 16.80 15.78 -1.79
C ALA A 376 15.72 14.69 -1.85
N ILE A 377 14.86 14.73 -2.87
CA ILE A 377 13.83 13.70 -3.12
C ILE A 377 14.48 12.32 -3.28
N ALA A 378 15.51 12.22 -4.13
CA ALA A 378 16.19 10.95 -4.37
C ALA A 378 16.83 10.39 -3.09
N MET A 379 17.49 11.22 -2.29
CA MET A 379 18.07 10.82 -1.01
C MET A 379 16.98 10.34 -0.03
N THR A 380 15.93 11.14 0.18
CA THR A 380 14.82 10.76 1.07
C THR A 380 14.14 9.48 0.60
N TRP A 381 14.01 9.25 -0.70
CA TRP A 381 13.45 8.01 -1.25
C TRP A 381 14.32 6.79 -0.94
N VAL A 382 15.64 6.91 -1.08
CA VAL A 382 16.57 5.84 -0.69
C VAL A 382 16.46 5.57 0.82
N THR A 383 16.45 6.62 1.64
CA THR A 383 16.31 6.50 3.10
C THR A 383 15.00 5.81 3.49
N ILE A 384 13.85 6.24 2.93
CA ILE A 384 12.54 5.62 3.19
C ILE A 384 12.49 4.16 2.70
N ALA A 385 13.14 3.84 1.58
CA ALA A 385 13.22 2.45 1.11
C ALA A 385 14.01 1.57 2.07
N LEU A 386 15.16 2.05 2.58
CA LEU A 386 15.94 1.36 3.61
C LEU A 386 15.17 1.25 4.94
N ALA A 387 14.49 2.32 5.35
CA ALA A 387 13.60 2.34 6.51
C ALA A 387 12.48 1.30 6.38
N THR A 388 11.93 1.13 5.18
CA THR A 388 10.90 0.14 4.87
C THR A 388 11.44 -1.29 5.00
N VAL A 389 12.68 -1.55 4.60
CA VAL A 389 13.35 -2.84 4.83
C VAL A 389 13.58 -3.09 6.32
N ALA A 390 14.07 -2.09 7.05
CA ALA A 390 14.25 -2.15 8.50
C ALA A 390 12.91 -2.42 9.22
N PHE A 391 11.85 -1.71 8.85
CA PHE A 391 10.49 -1.87 9.35
C PHE A 391 9.94 -3.28 9.10
N GLY A 392 10.17 -3.83 7.90
CA GLY A 392 9.80 -5.21 7.59
C GLY A 392 10.52 -6.19 8.51
N SER A 393 11.83 -6.01 8.75
CA SER A 393 12.60 -6.86 9.65
C SER A 393 12.15 -6.75 11.12
N LEU A 394 11.85 -5.53 11.57
CA LEU A 394 11.33 -5.22 12.91
C LEU A 394 9.98 -5.88 13.16
N THR A 395 9.06 -5.73 12.20
CA THR A 395 7.68 -6.23 12.31
C THR A 395 7.62 -7.75 12.28
N MET A 396 8.55 -8.38 11.54
CA MET A 396 8.67 -9.83 11.49
C MET A 396 9.51 -10.40 12.64
N GLY A 397 10.29 -9.54 13.32
CA GLY A 397 11.23 -9.94 14.38
C GLY A 397 12.35 -10.84 13.84
N TYR A 398 12.76 -10.64 12.59
CA TYR A 398 13.67 -11.54 11.89
C TYR A 398 14.47 -10.77 10.83
N LEU A 399 15.78 -11.03 10.74
CA LEU A 399 16.67 -10.48 9.71
C LEU A 399 17.53 -11.59 9.09
N ALA A 400 18.52 -12.08 9.84
CA ALA A 400 19.31 -13.28 9.54
C ALA A 400 18.90 -14.47 10.42
N CYS A 401 18.53 -14.19 11.68
CA CYS A 401 17.88 -15.11 12.60
C CYS A 401 16.78 -14.37 13.39
N GLY A 402 16.11 -15.07 14.31
CA GLY A 402 15.14 -14.46 15.22
C GLY A 402 15.78 -13.37 16.07
N MET A 403 15.13 -12.20 16.12
CA MET A 403 15.60 -11.05 16.91
C MET A 403 15.36 -11.25 18.40
N ASN A 404 16.35 -10.87 19.20
CA ASN A 404 16.19 -10.73 20.65
C ASN A 404 15.60 -9.36 20.99
N ILE A 405 15.15 -9.14 22.24
CA ILE A 405 14.57 -7.86 22.66
C ILE A 405 15.54 -6.69 22.40
N VAL A 406 16.83 -6.85 22.69
CA VAL A 406 17.84 -5.79 22.45
C VAL A 406 17.99 -5.48 20.97
N GLU A 407 18.13 -6.51 20.13
CA GLU A 407 18.21 -6.35 18.67
C GLU A 407 16.94 -5.71 18.11
N TRP A 408 15.79 -6.08 18.65
CA TRP A 408 14.49 -5.55 18.26
C TRP A 408 14.36 -4.07 18.64
N VAL A 409 14.78 -3.67 19.84
CA VAL A 409 14.78 -2.26 20.27
C VAL A 409 15.73 -1.43 19.42
N ILE A 410 16.95 -1.91 19.15
CA ILE A 410 17.90 -1.21 18.27
C ILE A 410 17.31 -1.05 16.86
N MET A 411 16.68 -2.11 16.33
CA MET A 411 16.02 -2.06 15.02
C MET A 411 14.81 -1.10 15.02
N ALA A 412 14.07 -1.01 16.14
CA ALA A 412 12.96 -0.07 16.28
C ALA A 412 13.46 1.37 16.23
N VAL A 413 14.52 1.68 16.97
CA VAL A 413 15.16 3.00 16.95
C VAL A 413 15.69 3.32 15.57
N ALA A 414 16.39 2.39 14.91
CA ALA A 414 16.87 2.56 13.54
C ALA A 414 15.73 2.88 12.55
N THR A 415 14.62 2.14 12.65
CA THR A 415 13.44 2.33 11.79
C THR A 415 12.79 3.69 11.99
N VAL A 416 12.58 4.10 13.24
CA VAL A 416 11.94 5.39 13.58
C VAL A 416 12.79 6.56 13.11
N ILE A 417 14.10 6.52 13.35
CA ILE A 417 15.02 7.57 12.98
C ILE A 417 15.11 7.71 11.44
N LEU A 418 15.14 6.60 10.70
CA LEU A 418 15.19 6.64 9.23
C LEU A 418 13.89 7.15 8.61
N PHE A 419 12.72 6.85 9.18
CA PHE A 419 11.45 7.40 8.66
C PHE A 419 11.23 8.86 9.05
N PHE A 420 11.67 9.25 10.25
CA PHE A 420 11.35 10.54 10.85
C PHE A 420 12.62 11.19 11.44
N PRO A 421 13.58 11.62 10.60
CA PRO A 421 14.79 12.28 11.06
C PRO A 421 14.48 13.55 11.86
N GLY A 422 13.36 14.23 11.56
CA GLY A 422 12.87 15.40 12.30
C GLY A 422 12.63 15.17 13.79
N LEU A 423 12.40 13.93 14.25
CA LEU A 423 12.29 13.62 15.68
C LEU A 423 13.63 13.81 16.42
N VAL A 424 14.75 13.58 15.73
CA VAL A 424 16.09 13.80 16.27
C VAL A 424 16.35 15.28 16.44
N HIS A 425 15.95 16.10 15.47
CA HIS A 425 16.04 17.57 15.59
C HIS A 425 15.15 18.10 16.71
N ALA A 426 13.92 17.57 16.84
CA ALA A 426 13.00 17.94 17.91
C ALA A 426 13.55 17.59 19.32
N ALA A 427 14.41 16.58 19.42
CA ALA A 427 15.13 16.23 20.64
C ALA A 427 16.32 17.16 20.96
N GLY A 428 16.53 18.22 20.16
CA GLY A 428 17.60 19.21 20.35
C GLY A 428 18.94 18.84 19.71
N ILE A 429 18.99 17.76 18.91
CA ILE A 429 20.22 17.32 18.24
C ILE A 429 20.27 17.92 16.84
N ALA A 430 20.99 19.04 16.70
CA ALA A 430 21.14 19.74 15.42
C ALA A 430 22.24 19.12 14.56
N VAL A 431 21.94 17.99 13.92
CA VAL A 431 22.81 17.33 12.94
C VAL A 431 22.14 17.27 11.55
N PRO A 432 22.90 17.28 10.44
CA PRO A 432 22.33 17.12 9.11
C PRO A 432 21.58 15.79 8.95
N ASP A 433 20.50 15.78 8.18
CA ASP A 433 19.66 14.59 7.91
C ASP A 433 20.49 13.41 7.41
N LEU A 434 21.49 13.67 6.56
CA LEU A 434 22.41 12.64 6.08
C LEU A 434 23.16 11.92 7.22
N VAL A 435 23.53 12.64 8.27
CA VAL A 435 24.20 12.05 9.44
C VAL A 435 23.22 11.15 10.20
N ILE A 436 21.96 11.60 10.33
CA ILE A 436 20.89 10.83 10.96
C ILE A 436 20.64 9.53 10.17
N ASP A 437 20.59 9.62 8.85
CA ASP A 437 20.41 8.49 7.95
C ASP A 437 21.56 7.49 8.07
N VAL A 438 22.80 7.98 8.07
CA VAL A 438 23.99 7.15 8.28
C VAL A 438 23.96 6.45 9.64
N VAL A 439 23.54 7.15 10.70
CA VAL A 439 23.36 6.54 12.04
C VAL A 439 22.28 5.46 12.01
N GLY A 440 21.13 5.71 11.40
CA GLY A 440 20.06 4.72 11.25
C GLY A 440 20.52 3.47 10.49
N ILE A 441 21.24 3.64 9.39
CA ILE A 441 21.83 2.54 8.61
C ILE A 441 22.90 1.80 9.44
N ALA A 442 23.73 2.52 10.20
CA ALA A 442 24.73 1.91 11.07
C ALA A 442 24.07 1.06 12.16
N LEU A 443 22.97 1.52 12.79
CA LEU A 443 22.21 0.74 13.78
C LEU A 443 21.62 -0.54 13.17
N TRP A 444 21.10 -0.48 11.94
CA TRP A 444 20.68 -1.67 11.21
C TRP A 444 21.85 -2.64 10.99
N GLY A 445 23.01 -2.12 10.60
CA GLY A 445 24.25 -2.89 10.43
C GLY A 445 24.76 -3.52 11.73
N VAL A 446 24.62 -2.83 12.87
CA VAL A 446 24.94 -3.36 14.21
C VAL A 446 24.06 -4.56 14.53
N VAL A 447 22.74 -4.49 14.29
CA VAL A 447 21.86 -5.64 14.50
C VAL A 447 22.27 -6.81 13.61
N PHE A 448 22.60 -6.55 12.34
CA PHE A 448 23.09 -7.59 11.44
C PHE A 448 24.39 -8.23 11.95
N ALA A 449 25.35 -7.43 12.43
CA ALA A 449 26.60 -7.92 13.00
C ALA A 449 26.39 -8.74 14.28
N MET A 450 25.50 -8.30 15.17
CA MET A 450 25.10 -9.03 16.38
C MET A 450 24.51 -10.40 16.03
N GLN A 451 23.61 -10.45 15.04
CA GLN A 451 23.04 -11.71 14.58
C GLN A 451 24.08 -12.62 13.95
N LYS A 452 25.00 -12.10 13.14
CA LYS A 452 26.08 -12.89 12.55
C LYS A 452 27.02 -13.46 13.63
N ALA A 453 27.31 -12.70 14.68
CA ALA A 453 28.10 -13.18 15.82
C ALA A 453 27.37 -14.29 16.60
N ARG A 454 26.05 -14.17 16.78
CA ARG A 454 25.23 -15.21 17.41
C ARG A 454 25.15 -16.47 16.55
N ILE A 455 24.92 -16.35 15.25
CA ILE A 455 24.89 -17.47 14.31
C ILE A 455 26.24 -18.20 14.28
N ARG A 456 27.36 -17.48 14.41
CA ARG A 456 28.69 -18.13 14.53
C ARG A 456 28.84 -18.95 15.82
N ARG A 457 28.21 -18.52 16.92
CA ARG A 457 28.21 -19.26 18.19
C ARG A 457 27.22 -20.44 18.17
N ASP A 458 26.09 -20.26 17.51
CA ASP A 458 25.04 -21.26 17.38
C ASP A 458 24.45 -21.24 15.95
N PRO A 459 24.96 -22.11 15.06
CA PRO A 459 24.47 -22.21 13.68
C PRO A 459 22.99 -22.63 13.57
N THR A 460 22.44 -23.29 14.59
CA THR A 460 21.06 -23.80 14.58
C THR A 460 20.02 -22.68 14.53
N LEU A 461 20.42 -21.44 14.90
CA LEU A 461 19.58 -20.24 14.83
C LEU A 461 19.12 -19.88 13.41
N THR A 462 19.77 -20.42 12.38
CA THR A 462 19.39 -20.23 10.97
C THR A 462 18.39 -21.25 10.46
N LEU A 463 18.20 -22.36 11.19
CA LEU A 463 17.27 -23.41 10.80
C LEU A 463 15.82 -22.91 10.87
N PRO A 464 14.91 -23.48 10.07
CA PRO A 464 13.49 -23.20 10.17
C PRO A 464 12.97 -23.41 11.59
N VAL A 465 12.02 -22.57 12.04
CA VAL A 465 11.47 -22.61 13.41
C VAL A 465 10.97 -23.99 13.83
N HIS A 466 10.45 -24.79 12.89
CA HIS A 466 9.95 -26.12 13.19
C HIS A 466 11.09 -27.13 13.45
N GLU A 467 12.23 -27.00 12.76
CA GLU A 467 13.42 -27.82 13.02
C GLU A 467 14.10 -27.43 14.33
N GLN A 468 14.17 -26.13 14.63
CA GLN A 468 14.68 -25.64 15.93
C GLN A 468 13.87 -26.22 17.10
N ARG A 469 12.53 -26.22 17.00
CA ARG A 469 11.66 -26.81 18.03
C ARG A 469 11.88 -28.31 18.17
N LYS A 470 12.10 -29.03 17.06
CA LYS A 470 12.43 -30.46 17.10
C LYS A 470 13.76 -30.68 17.83
N LEU A 471 14.81 -29.94 17.48
CA LEU A 471 16.12 -30.04 18.13
C LEU A 471 16.05 -29.76 19.65
N GLN A 472 15.25 -28.76 20.05
CA GLN A 472 15.01 -28.46 21.47
C GLN A 472 14.24 -29.57 22.20
N GLN A 473 13.37 -30.31 21.49
CA GLN A 473 12.60 -31.43 22.05
C GLN A 473 13.40 -32.74 22.07
N THR A 474 14.28 -32.96 21.09
CA THR A 474 15.14 -34.15 21.02
C THR A 474 16.39 -34.05 21.90
N GLY A 475 16.71 -32.86 22.41
CA GLY A 475 17.80 -32.66 23.35
C GLY A 475 19.17 -32.56 22.68
N ALA A 476 20.03 -31.78 23.32
CA ALA A 476 21.47 -31.74 23.13
C ALA A 476 22.13 -33.11 23.33
#